data_AF-A0A248JWU2-F1
#
_entry.id   AF-A0A248JWU2-F1
#
_cell.length_a   1.000
_cell.length_b   1.000
_cell.length_c   1.000
_cell.angle_alpha   90.00
_cell.angle_beta   90.00
_cell.angle_gamma   90.00
#
_symmetry.space_group_name_H-M   'P 1'
#
loop_
_entity.id
_entity.type
_entity.pdbx_description
1 polymer ?
#
loop_
_entity_poly.entity_id
_entity_poly.type
_entity_poly.pdbx_seq_one_letter_code
_entity_poly.pdbx_strand_id
1 'polypeptide(L)' 'MQVGAQYRRVVSGSVTETAEVLTITTDSFHIPHVRFMVRNNLPEGSCAPDQRTLSAESFSRLFNERVAS' A
#
# COMPACT_ATOMS: atom_id res chain seq x y z
N MET A 1 8.82 4.62 4.47
CA MET A 1 7.99 4.69 3.24
C MET A 1 8.52 5.78 2.35
N GLN A 2 8.42 5.63 1.03
CA GLN A 2 8.92 6.59 0.04
C GLN A 2 7.96 6.64 -1.16
N VAL A 3 7.72 7.82 -1.73
CA VAL A 3 6.93 7.97 -2.97
C VAL A 3 7.59 7.19 -4.12
N GLY A 4 6.77 6.49 -4.90
CA GLY A 4 7.18 5.58 -5.98
C GLY A 4 7.65 4.21 -5.51
N ALA A 5 7.86 4.00 -4.20
CA ALA A 5 8.23 2.68 -3.69
C ALA A 5 7.00 1.77 -3.59
N GLN A 6 7.24 0.48 -3.82
CA GLN A 6 6.23 -0.56 -3.70
C GLN A 6 6.43 -1.35 -2.40
N TYR A 7 5.32 -1.68 -1.77
CA TYR A 7 5.27 -2.47 -0.55
C TYR A 7 4.23 -3.57 -0.68
N ARG A 8 4.50 -4.75 -0.14
CA ARG A 8 3.57 -5.88 -0.19
C ARG A 8 3.00 -6.21 1.19
N ARG A 9 1.81 -6.80 1.17
CA ARG A 9 1.24 -7.51 2.32
C ARG A 9 0.60 -8.82 1.91
N VAL A 10 0.60 -9.77 2.83
CA VAL A 10 -0.14 -11.03 2.72
C VAL A 10 -1.45 -10.88 3.49
N VAL A 11 -2.59 -10.99 2.80
CA VAL A 11 -3.91 -10.80 3.44
C VAL A 11 -4.44 -12.11 4.00
N SER A 12 -4.34 -13.20 3.22
CA SER A 12 -4.74 -14.56 3.63
C SER A 12 -4.19 -15.58 2.64
N GLY A 13 -3.53 -16.63 3.15
CA GLY A 13 -3.00 -17.74 2.36
C GLY A 13 -2.11 -17.29 1.20
N SER A 14 -2.70 -17.25 0.00
CA SER A 14 -2.04 -16.96 -1.27
C SER A 14 -2.27 -15.55 -1.80
N VAL A 15 -3.16 -14.76 -1.18
CA VAL A 15 -3.53 -13.43 -1.67
C VAL A 15 -2.49 -12.41 -1.22
N THR A 16 -1.80 -11.82 -2.20
CA THR A 16 -0.85 -10.73 -1.99
C THR A 16 -1.41 -9.44 -2.55
N GLU A 17 -1.30 -8.38 -1.77
CA GLU A 17 -1.57 -7.02 -2.22
C GLU A 17 -0.25 -6.27 -2.33
N THR A 18 -0.03 -5.62 -3.47
CA THR A 18 1.12 -4.74 -3.70
C THR A 18 0.63 -3.31 -3.77
N ALA A 19 1.14 -2.46 -2.89
CA ALA A 19 0.82 -1.04 -2.80
C ALA A 19 1.98 -0.19 -3.32
N GLU A 20 1.70 0.69 -4.28
CA GLU A 20 2.61 1.71 -4.79
C GLU A 20 2.29 3.04 -4.13
N VAL A 21 3.26 3.64 -3.43
CA VAL A 21 3.06 4.93 -2.75
C VAL A 21 3.01 6.06 -3.76
N LEU A 22 1.87 6.74 -3.86
CA LEU A 22 1.66 7.86 -4.79
C LEU A 22 2.05 9.20 -4.16
N THR A 23 1.64 9.44 -2.93
CA THR A 23 1.99 10.67 -2.20
C THR A 23 1.90 10.46 -0.69
N ILE A 24 2.62 11.31 0.05
CA ILE A 24 2.59 11.36 1.50
C ILE A 24 2.23 12.79 1.88
N THR A 25 1.12 12.97 2.58
CA THR A 25 0.58 14.28 2.98
C THR A 25 0.32 14.31 4.47
N THR A 26 0.54 15.44 5.12
CA THR A 26 0.23 15.61 6.55
C THR A 26 -1.06 16.39 6.70
N ASP A 27 -1.97 15.92 7.55
CA ASP A 27 -3.23 16.62 7.84
C ASP A 27 -3.06 17.75 8.87
N SER A 28 -4.16 18.44 9.20
CA SER A 28 -4.18 19.52 10.19
C SER A 28 -3.86 19.08 11.63
N PHE A 29 -3.87 17.78 11.91
CA PHE A 29 -3.52 17.19 13.20
C PHE A 29 -2.08 16.67 13.23
N HIS A 30 -1.27 17.04 12.24
CA HIS A 30 0.11 16.56 12.07
C HIS A 30 0.23 15.04 11.85
N ILE A 31 -0.83 14.37 11.42
CA ILE A 31 -0.80 12.94 11.12
C ILE A 31 -0.38 12.76 9.65
N PRO A 32 0.72 12.02 9.38
CA PRO A 32 1.09 11.69 8.02
C PRO A 32 0.17 10.61 7.45
N HIS A 33 -0.35 10.86 6.25
CA HIS A 33 -1.18 9.96 5.47
C HIS A 33 -0.47 9.57 4.18
N VAL A 34 -0.64 8.32 3.78
CA VAL A 34 -0.06 7.72 2.59
C VAL A 34 -1.20 7.42 1.64
N ARG A 35 -1.19 8.07 0.48
CA ARG A 35 -2.06 7.70 -0.64
C ARG A 35 -1.30 6.73 -1.54
N PHE A 36 -1.93 5.63 -1.89
CA PHE A 36 -1.30 4.55 -2.64
C PHE A 36 -2.27 3.90 -3.62
N MET A 37 -1.72 3.28 -4.66
CA MET A 37 -2.44 2.40 -5.57
C MET A 37 -2.16 0.96 -5.17
N VAL A 38 -3.20 0.15 -4.96
CA VAL A 38 -3.07 -1.25 -4.60
C VAL A 38 -3.47 -2.15 -5.78
N ARG A 39 -2.69 -3.20 -5.99
CA ARG A 39 -2.95 -4.27 -6.95
C ARG A 39 -3.04 -5.58 -6.19
N ASN A 40 -4.09 -6.35 -6.45
CA ASN A 40 -4.31 -7.63 -5.81
C ASN A 40 -3.90 -8.74 -6.79
N ASN A 41 -2.95 -9.56 -6.39
CA ASN A 41 -2.66 -10.80 -7.10
C ASN A 41 -3.56 -11.89 -6.50
N LEU A 42 -4.66 -12.16 -7.18
CA LEU A 42 -5.55 -13.29 -6.89
C LEU A 42 -5.19 -14.46 -7.82
N PRO A 43 -5.40 -15.72 -7.39
CA PRO A 43 -5.17 -16.90 -8.22
C PRO A 43 -5.97 -16.89 -9.53
N GLU A 44 -7.16 -16.26 -9.52
CA GLU A 44 -8.09 -16.22 -10.66
C GLU A 44 -7.91 -15.00 -11.58
N GLY A 45 -6.88 -14.17 -11.35
CA GLY A 45 -6.56 -13.00 -12.18
C GLY A 45 -6.28 -11.73 -11.35
N SER A 46 -5.78 -10.68 -12.00
CA SER A 46 -5.54 -9.39 -11.34
C SER A 46 -6.86 -8.60 -11.23
N CYS A 47 -7.20 -8.12 -10.02
CA CYS A 47 -8.23 -7.09 -9.89
C CYS A 47 -7.74 -5.75 -10.46
N ALA A 48 -8.70 -4.91 -10.88
CA ALA A 48 -8.42 -3.52 -11.22
C ALA A 48 -7.70 -2.82 -10.04
N PRO A 49 -6.70 -1.96 -10.32
CA PRO A 49 -6.02 -1.23 -9.28
C PRO A 49 -7.00 -0.32 -8.53
N ASP A 50 -6.86 -0.28 -7.21
CA ASP A 50 -7.70 0.54 -6.33
C ASP A 50 -6.84 1.61 -5.64
N GLN A 51 -7.38 2.81 -5.45
CA GLN A 51 -6.65 3.91 -4.80
C GLN A 51 -7.14 4.07 -3.37
N ARG A 52 -6.23 3.93 -2.40
CA ARG A 52 -6.54 4.03 -0.97
C ARG A 52 -5.69 5.08 -0.29
N THR A 53 -6.13 5.50 0.90
CA THR A 53 -5.37 6.37 1.80
C THR A 53 -5.41 5.78 3.20
N LEU A 54 -4.25 5.71 3.86
CA LEU A 54 -4.10 5.27 5.24
C LEU A 54 -3.18 6.23 5.99
N SER A 55 -3.22 6.24 7.32
CA SER A 55 -2.13 6.84 8.08
C SER A 55 -0.81 6.10 7.77
N ALA A 56 0.31 6.80 7.88
CA ALA A 56 1.64 6.25 7.67
C ALA A 56 1.94 5.07 8.62
N GLU A 57 1.42 5.16 9.85
CA GLU A 57 1.50 4.07 10.83
C GLU A 57 0.74 2.83 10.36
N SER A 58 -0.54 2.99 9.98
CA SER A 58 -1.36 1.88 9.48
C SER A 58 -0.79 1.28 8.21
N PHE A 59 -0.28 2.12 7.29
CA PHE A 59 0.38 1.64 6.08
C PHE A 59 1.60 0.80 6.42
N SER A 60 2.49 1.28 7.30
CA SER A 60 3.71 0.55 7.66
C SER A 60 3.43 -0.77 8.37
N ARG A 61 2.34 -0.84 9.16
CA ARG A 61 1.91 -2.09 9.81
C ARG A 61 1.39 -3.10 8.80
N LEU A 62 0.58 -2.65 7.84
CA LEU A 62 -0.07 -3.54 6.87
C LEU A 62 0.91 -3.94 5.76
N PHE A 63 1.58 -2.98 5.14
CA PHE A 63 2.51 -3.15 4.02
C PHE A 63 3.96 -3.05 4.52
N ASN A 64 4.35 -4.02 5.35
CA ASN A 64 5.60 -4.00 6.08
C ASN A 64 6.82 -4.45 5.26
N GLU A 65 6.60 -4.99 4.06
CA GLU A 65 7.68 -5.52 3.25
C GLU A 65 7.87 -4.69 1.97
N ARG A 66 9.07 -4.14 1.80
CA ARG A 66 9.43 -3.39 0.59
C ARG A 66 9.74 -4.36 -0.55
N VAL A 67 9.11 -4.15 -1.69
CA VAL A 67 9.38 -4.92 -2.91
C VAL A 67 10.39 -4.14 -3.75
N ALA A 68 11.43 -4.83 -4.25
CA ALA A 68 12.38 -4.21 -5.16
C ALA A 68 11.67 -3.91 -6.49
N SER A 69 11.87 -2.69 -6.99
CA SER A 69 11.47 -2.24 -8.32
C SER A 69 12.20 -2.99 -9.42
#